data_AF-A0A8B7E4C1-F1
#
_entry.id   AF-A0A8B7E4C1-F1
#
_cell.length_a   1.000
_cell.length_b   1.000
_cell.length_c   1.000
_cell.angle_alpha   90.00
_cell.angle_beta   90.00
_cell.angle_gamma   90.00
#
_symmetry.space_group_name_H-M   'P 1'
#
loop_
_entity.id
_entity.type
_entity.pdbx_description
1 polymer ?
#
loop_
_entity_poly.entity_id
_entity_poly.type
_entity_poly.pdbx_seq_one_letter_code
_entity_poly.pdbx_strand_id
1 'polypeptide(L)'
;DNLLVSNELYLNAVFVDGYKRKKAFIATQRPSQSTVAEFWYVLKKHNVSTIVYLTSRNEKKEPSYYKFYPSDCDLKLDGVTDCDGVTVQLLSEEKLESAVKRNLSVSVENETIMCMLEFNFWSDNCLPSFDLILQLITEVTKSQQYLGNDIVAVVC
;
A
#
# COMPACT_ATOMS: atom_id res chain seq x y z
N ASP A 1 -9.93 -21.98 2.05
CA ASP A 1 -8.64 -21.39 2.43
C ASP A 1 -8.58 -19.91 2.13
N ASN A 2 -9.05 -19.10 3.08
CA ASN A 2 -9.02 -17.62 3.05
C ASN A 2 -8.01 -17.04 4.05
N LEU A 3 -7.26 -17.89 4.74
CA LEU A 3 -6.25 -17.53 5.71
C LEU A 3 -4.92 -18.05 5.16
N LEU A 4 -3.96 -17.16 4.99
CA LEU A 4 -2.56 -17.52 4.76
C LEU A 4 -2.01 -18.08 6.08
N VAL A 5 -2.34 -19.33 6.40
CA VAL A 5 -1.72 -20.08 7.49
C VAL A 5 -0.90 -21.18 6.86
N SER A 6 0.37 -20.88 6.59
CA SER A 6 1.34 -21.87 6.18
C SER A 6 2.74 -21.41 6.57
N ASN A 7 3.07 -21.34 7.86
CA ASN A 7 4.44 -21.18 8.39
C ASN A 7 5.32 -20.08 7.74
N GLU A 8 4.71 -19.13 7.05
CA GLU A 8 5.28 -18.09 6.21
C GLU A 8 4.61 -16.80 6.69
N LEU A 9 5.40 -15.86 7.21
CA LEU A 9 5.13 -14.43 7.40
C LEU A 9 3.64 -14.01 7.47
N TYR A 10 3.16 -13.78 8.69
CA TYR A 10 1.79 -13.35 8.94
C TYR A 10 1.62 -11.84 8.69
N LEU A 11 0.86 -11.48 7.66
CA LEU A 11 0.28 -10.15 7.51
C LEU A 11 -1.23 -10.23 7.74
N ASN A 12 -1.78 -9.34 8.56
CA ASN A 12 -3.22 -9.22 8.76
C ASN A 12 -3.89 -8.59 7.53
N ALA A 13 -4.12 -9.42 6.50
CA ALA A 13 -4.64 -9.02 5.22
C ALA A 13 -5.63 -10.06 4.67
N VAL A 14 -6.59 -9.60 3.87
CA VAL A 14 -7.59 -10.45 3.20
C VAL A 14 -7.65 -10.15 1.72
N PHE A 15 -7.79 -11.20 0.90
CA PHE A 15 -8.11 -11.03 -0.51
C PHE A 15 -9.58 -10.67 -0.68
N VAL A 16 -9.86 -9.71 -1.55
CA VAL A 16 -11.22 -9.31 -1.92
C VAL A 16 -11.39 -9.45 -3.43
N ASP A 17 -12.49 -10.06 -3.82
CA ASP A 17 -12.88 -10.19 -5.21
C ASP A 17 -13.35 -8.84 -5.76
N GLY A 18 -12.94 -8.51 -6.97
CA GLY A 18 -13.46 -7.38 -7.72
C GLY A 18 -14.61 -7.80 -8.63
N TYR A 19 -15.26 -6.80 -9.23
CA TYR A 19 -16.41 -7.03 -10.11
C TYR A 19 -16.15 -8.01 -11.26
N LYS A 20 -14.94 -7.96 -11.87
CA LYS A 20 -14.57 -8.81 -13.02
C LYS A 20 -13.47 -9.83 -12.73
N ARG A 21 -12.79 -9.74 -11.58
CA ARG A 21 -11.59 -10.52 -11.30
C ARG A 21 -11.58 -10.98 -9.84
N LYS A 22 -11.36 -12.28 -9.63
CA LYS A 22 -11.12 -12.82 -8.28
C LYS A 22 -9.79 -12.34 -7.72
N LYS A 23 -9.70 -12.15 -6.40
CA LYS A 23 -8.50 -11.62 -5.71
C LYS A 23 -7.98 -10.33 -6.35
N ALA A 24 -8.88 -9.43 -6.73
CA ALA A 24 -8.51 -8.17 -7.37
C ALA A 24 -7.88 -7.19 -6.37
N PHE A 25 -8.22 -7.33 -5.09
CA PHE A 25 -7.73 -6.46 -4.03
C PHE A 25 -7.14 -7.26 -2.88
N ILE A 26 -6.24 -6.62 -2.15
CA ILE A 26 -5.80 -7.03 -0.81
C ILE A 26 -6.22 -5.91 0.13
N ALA A 27 -7.09 -6.19 1.11
CA ALA A 27 -7.38 -5.25 2.18
C ALA A 27 -6.50 -5.58 3.38
N THR A 28 -5.78 -4.61 3.91
CA THR A 28 -4.85 -4.80 5.04
C THR A 28 -4.84 -3.58 5.95
N GLN A 29 -4.46 -3.79 7.20
CA GLN A 29 -4.17 -2.70 8.14
C GLN A 29 -2.84 -2.00 7.80
N ARG A 30 -2.67 -0.76 8.27
CA ARG A 30 -1.35 -0.11 8.31
C ARG A 30 -0.34 -0.98 9.06
N PRO A 31 0.85 -1.23 8.49
CA PRO A 31 1.87 -2.00 9.20
C PRO A 31 2.45 -1.21 10.38
N SER A 32 2.76 -1.95 11.44
CA SER A 32 3.55 -1.45 12.57
C SER A 32 5.04 -1.51 12.25
N GLN A 33 5.88 -0.92 13.11
CA GLN A 33 7.34 -0.99 12.96
C GLN A 33 7.86 -2.43 12.90
N SER A 34 7.23 -3.37 13.61
CA SER A 34 7.64 -4.77 13.62
C SER A 34 7.11 -5.60 12.45
N THR A 35 6.14 -5.07 11.68
CA THR A 35 5.47 -5.82 10.59
C THR A 35 5.65 -5.18 9.21
N VAL A 36 6.52 -4.16 9.10
CA VAL A 36 6.72 -3.41 7.86
C VAL A 36 7.46 -4.22 6.80
N ALA A 37 8.37 -5.10 7.24
CA ALA A 37 9.11 -5.99 6.34
C ALA A 37 8.16 -6.99 5.67
N GLU A 38 7.31 -7.63 6.48
CA GLU A 38 6.28 -8.56 6.03
C GLU A 38 5.29 -7.89 5.10
N PHE A 39 4.90 -6.65 5.40
CA PHE A 39 4.01 -5.87 4.53
C PHE A 39 4.59 -5.74 3.13
N TRP A 40 5.81 -5.20 2.99
CA TRP A 40 6.41 -4.99 1.68
C TRP A 40 6.72 -6.30 0.96
N TYR A 41 7.16 -7.32 1.68
CA TYR A 41 7.40 -8.65 1.14
C TYR A 41 6.12 -9.26 0.56
N VAL A 42 5.01 -9.24 1.30
CA VAL A 42 3.72 -9.79 0.86
C VAL A 42 3.17 -9.03 -0.35
N LEU A 43 3.25 -7.70 -0.36
CA LEU A 43 2.82 -6.91 -1.52
C LEU A 43 3.62 -7.27 -2.78
N LYS A 44 4.93 -7.40 -2.64
CA LYS A 44 5.83 -7.81 -3.72
C LYS A 44 5.55 -9.23 -4.19
N LYS A 45 5.41 -10.19 -3.27
CA LYS A 45 5.09 -11.60 -3.57
C LYS A 45 3.79 -11.76 -4.35
N HIS A 46 2.81 -10.90 -4.10
CA HIS A 46 1.52 -10.91 -4.79
C HIS A 46 1.44 -9.98 -6.01
N ASN A 47 2.57 -9.44 -6.48
CA ASN A 47 2.63 -8.53 -7.63
C ASN A 47 1.65 -7.36 -7.50
N VAL A 48 1.56 -6.77 -6.31
CA VAL A 48 0.76 -5.56 -6.12
C VAL A 48 1.39 -4.42 -6.90
N SER A 49 0.59 -3.76 -7.74
CA SER A 49 1.04 -2.65 -8.56
C SER A 49 0.59 -1.30 -8.01
N THR A 50 -0.58 -1.25 -7.37
CA THR A 50 -1.12 -0.03 -6.77
C THR A 50 -1.41 -0.25 -5.30
N ILE A 51 -0.96 0.68 -4.46
CA ILE A 51 -1.25 0.74 -3.04
C ILE A 51 -2.13 1.98 -2.81
N VAL A 52 -3.33 1.79 -2.30
CA VAL A 52 -4.23 2.85 -1.89
C VAL A 52 -4.12 2.98 -0.38
N TYR A 53 -3.46 4.03 0.09
CA TYR A 53 -3.35 4.31 1.52
C TYR A 53 -4.37 5.36 1.92
N LEU A 54 -5.32 4.94 2.74
CA LEU A 54 -6.43 5.74 3.24
C LEU A 54 -6.06 6.21 4.64
N THR A 55 -5.68 7.48 4.78
CA THR A 55 -5.23 8.05 6.05
C THR A 55 -6.25 9.03 6.63
N SER A 56 -6.36 9.06 7.96
CA SER A 56 -7.11 10.09 8.68
C SER A 56 -6.24 11.33 8.92
N ARG A 57 -6.88 12.51 8.94
CA ARG A 57 -6.21 13.79 9.23
C ARG A 57 -5.46 13.78 10.57
N ASN A 58 -5.92 12.98 11.53
CA ASN A 58 -5.33 12.90 12.86
C ASN A 58 -4.36 11.73 13.03
N GLU A 59 -4.34 10.78 12.10
CA GLU A 59 -3.52 9.57 12.21
C GLU A 59 -2.03 9.90 12.37
N LYS A 60 -1.53 10.88 11.62
CA LYS A 60 -0.12 11.33 11.69
C LYS A 60 0.26 12.00 13.02
N LYS A 61 -0.72 12.33 13.86
CA LYS A 61 -0.50 12.93 15.19
C LYS A 61 -0.54 11.89 16.30
N GLU A 62 -0.93 10.65 15.99
CA GLU A 62 -0.97 9.60 16.99
C GLU A 62 0.45 9.20 17.42
N PRO A 63 0.69 8.93 18.72
CA PRO A 63 1.99 8.46 19.19
C PRO A 63 2.44 7.13 18.57
N SER A 64 1.48 6.31 18.11
CA SER A 64 1.65 5.05 17.41
C SER A 64 1.88 5.20 15.91
N TYR A 65 1.90 6.43 15.38
CA TYR A 65 2.15 6.66 13.97
C TYR A 65 3.59 6.30 13.62
N TYR A 66 3.71 5.38 12.67
CA TYR A 66 4.99 4.96 12.11
C TYR A 66 4.87 5.04 10.59
N LYS A 67 5.85 5.71 9.99
CA LYS A 67 5.91 5.88 8.55
C LYS A 67 6.52 4.63 7.92
N PHE A 68 5.69 3.85 7.23
CA PHE A 68 6.08 2.57 6.64
C PHE A 68 6.63 2.66 5.20
N TYR A 69 6.80 3.87 4.69
CA TYR A 69 7.28 4.15 3.33
C TYR A 69 8.38 5.23 3.36
N PRO A 70 9.31 5.24 2.38
CA PRO A 70 10.42 6.20 2.36
C PRO A 70 9.96 7.64 2.07
N SER A 71 10.64 8.65 2.65
CA SER A 71 10.61 10.04 2.14
C SER A 71 11.93 10.51 1.56
N ASP A 72 12.99 10.42 2.35
CA ASP A 72 14.25 11.11 2.06
C ASP A 72 15.43 10.14 1.92
N CYS A 73 15.26 8.92 2.41
CA CYS A 73 16.23 7.84 2.34
C CYS A 73 15.50 6.52 2.05
N ASP A 74 16.21 5.58 1.45
CA ASP A 74 15.74 4.22 1.22
C ASP A 74 15.29 3.58 2.53
N LEU A 75 14.14 2.91 2.50
CA LEU A 75 13.70 2.06 3.59
C LEU A 75 14.30 0.67 3.36
N LYS A 76 15.39 0.38 4.07
CA LYS A 76 16.03 -0.93 4.09
C LYS A 76 15.53 -1.72 5.29
N LEU A 77 14.96 -2.89 5.02
CA LEU A 77 14.38 -3.76 6.03
C LEU A 77 15.26 -5.02 6.09
N ASP A 78 16.29 -4.93 6.92
CA ASP A 78 17.29 -5.99 7.14
C ASP A 78 17.15 -6.55 8.57
N GLY A 79 17.32 -7.86 8.75
CA GLY A 79 17.35 -8.54 10.05
C GLY A 79 16.04 -9.25 10.45
N VAL A 80 15.11 -9.45 9.54
CA VAL A 80 13.89 -10.26 9.74
C VAL A 80 14.05 -11.55 8.98
N THR A 81 14.09 -12.68 9.70
CA THR A 81 14.67 -13.97 9.26
C THR A 81 14.01 -14.60 8.02
N ASP A 82 12.85 -14.08 7.58
CA ASP A 82 12.13 -14.48 6.36
C ASP A 82 11.82 -13.31 5.39
N CYS A 83 12.14 -12.05 5.74
CA CYS A 83 11.94 -10.84 4.92
C CYS A 83 13.24 -10.08 4.63
N ASP A 84 14.39 -10.72 4.82
CA ASP A 84 15.69 -10.07 4.67
C ASP A 84 15.89 -9.55 3.24
N GLY A 85 16.44 -8.32 3.15
CA GLY A 85 16.83 -7.71 1.88
C GLY A 85 15.72 -6.94 1.16
N VAL A 86 14.55 -6.72 1.79
CA VAL A 86 13.53 -5.83 1.21
C VAL A 86 14.04 -4.38 1.27
N THR A 87 14.23 -3.79 0.10
CA THR A 87 14.58 -2.38 -0.06
C THR A 87 13.47 -1.65 -0.79
N VAL A 88 12.98 -0.54 -0.20
CA VAL A 88 11.95 0.32 -0.79
C VAL A 88 12.52 1.72 -1.00
N GLN A 89 12.46 2.21 -2.23
CA GLN A 89 13.01 3.51 -2.62
C GLN A 89 11.91 4.41 -3.19
N LEU A 90 11.96 5.70 -2.90
CA LEU A 90 11.09 6.69 -3.51
C LEU A 90 11.67 7.15 -4.84
N LEU A 91 10.97 6.88 -5.95
CA LEU A 91 11.38 7.33 -7.28
C LEU A 91 10.86 8.73 -7.60
N SER A 92 9.60 9.00 -7.25
CA SER A 92 8.97 10.30 -7.46
C SER A 92 7.79 10.51 -6.53
N GLU A 93 7.56 11.75 -6.10
CA GLU A 93 6.36 12.18 -5.39
C GLU A 93 5.66 13.28 -6.18
N GLU A 94 4.35 13.14 -6.35
CA GLU A 94 3.48 14.11 -7.01
C GLU A 94 2.31 14.45 -6.08
N LYS A 95 2.13 15.74 -5.79
CA LYS A 95 0.98 16.22 -5.01
C LYS A 95 -0.16 16.53 -5.97
N LEU A 96 -1.22 15.74 -5.89
CA LEU A 96 -2.47 15.99 -6.60
C LEU A 96 -3.38 16.87 -5.72
N GLU A 97 -4.47 17.37 -6.30
CA GLU A 97 -5.47 18.17 -5.57
C GLU A 97 -5.98 17.45 -4.32
N SER A 98 -6.08 16.13 -4.42
CA SER A 98 -6.75 15.31 -3.44
C SER A 98 -5.78 14.27 -2.85
N ALA A 99 -4.94 13.62 -3.65
CA ALA A 99 -4.03 12.58 -3.17
C ALA A 99 -2.55 13.00 -3.25
N VAL A 100 -1.69 12.27 -2.55
CA VAL A 100 -0.25 12.27 -2.83
C VAL A 100 0.10 10.97 -3.53
N LYS A 101 0.61 11.06 -4.75
CA LYS A 101 1.04 9.93 -5.55
C LYS A 101 2.55 9.73 -5.37
N ARG A 102 2.96 8.50 -5.09
CA ARG A 102 4.37 8.11 -4.98
C ARG A 102 4.64 6.90 -5.85
N ASN A 103 5.65 7.00 -6.70
CA ASN A 103 6.20 5.83 -7.39
C ASN A 103 7.33 5.30 -6.53
N LEU A 104 7.23 4.03 -6.17
CA LEU A 104 8.16 3.34 -5.28
C LEU A 104 8.82 2.21 -6.04
N SER A 105 10.12 2.07 -5.90
CA SER A 105 10.86 0.88 -6.31
C SER A 105 10.94 -0.07 -5.12
N VAL A 106 10.49 -1.32 -5.31
CA VAL A 106 10.56 -2.39 -4.30
C VAL A 106 11.44 -3.50 -4.84
N SER A 107 12.54 -3.76 -4.15
CA SER A 107 13.55 -4.75 -4.51
C SER A 107 13.70 -5.77 -3.39
N VAL A 108 13.61 -7.06 -3.74
CA VAL A 108 13.94 -8.20 -2.85
C VAL A 108 14.95 -9.06 -3.59
N GLU A 109 14.52 -9.65 -4.71
CA GLU A 109 15.39 -10.33 -5.68
C GLU A 109 15.44 -9.56 -7.00
N ASN A 110 14.28 -9.05 -7.43
CA ASN A 110 14.11 -8.24 -8.64
C ASN A 110 13.39 -6.93 -8.29
N GLU A 111 13.71 -5.87 -9.03
CA GLU A 111 13.08 -4.56 -8.89
C GLU A 111 11.64 -4.57 -9.47
N THR A 112 10.69 -3.94 -8.78
CA THR A 112 9.36 -3.66 -9.34
C THR A 112 8.87 -2.31 -8.89
N ILE A 113 8.19 -1.63 -9.80
CA ILE A 113 7.61 -0.31 -9.55
C ILE A 113 6.19 -0.49 -9.01
N MET A 114 5.92 0.09 -7.86
CA MET A 114 4.60 0.18 -7.25
C MET A 114 4.17 1.64 -7.15
N CYS A 115 2.90 1.92 -7.41
CA CYS A 115 2.32 3.24 -7.26
C CYS A 115 1.53 3.31 -5.95
N MET A 116 1.97 4.11 -4.99
CA MET A 116 1.21 4.41 -3.78
C MET A 116 0.42 5.70 -3.96
N LEU A 117 -0.88 5.66 -3.71
CA LEU A 117 -1.78 6.79 -3.69
C LEU A 117 -2.26 6.99 -2.25
N GLU A 118 -1.79 8.06 -1.60
CA GLU A 118 -2.19 8.43 -0.25
C GLU A 118 -3.35 9.43 -0.30
N PHE A 119 -4.50 9.04 0.25
CA PHE A 119 -5.73 9.81 0.29
C PHE A 119 -6.01 10.26 1.74
N ASN A 120 -6.14 11.58 1.97
CA ASN A 120 -6.32 12.18 3.30
C ASN A 120 -7.68 12.89 3.44
N PHE A 121 -8.78 12.15 3.29
CA PHE A 121 -10.14 12.75 3.23
C PHE A 121 -11.12 12.25 4.27
N TRP A 122 -10.82 11.15 4.94
CA TRP A 122 -11.63 10.74 6.07
C TRP A 122 -11.29 11.65 7.25
N SER A 123 -12.17 12.61 7.51
CA SER A 123 -12.28 13.14 8.87
C SER A 123 -12.98 12.08 9.70
N ASP A 124 -12.55 11.88 10.95
CA ASP A 124 -13.00 10.79 11.84
C ASP A 124 -14.52 10.71 12.05
N ASN A 125 -15.30 11.71 11.59
CA ASN A 125 -16.74 11.82 11.75
C ASN A 125 -17.53 12.13 10.47
N CYS A 126 -16.92 12.19 9.28
CA CYS A 126 -17.65 12.48 8.04
C CYS A 126 -17.26 11.55 6.89
N LEU A 127 -18.25 11.17 6.09
CA LEU A 127 -18.02 10.55 4.80
C LEU A 127 -17.35 11.55 3.85
N PRO A 128 -16.37 11.12 3.03
CA PRO A 128 -15.83 11.98 1.97
C PRO A 128 -16.96 12.38 1.00
N SER A 129 -16.83 13.55 0.38
CA SER A 129 -17.78 13.97 -0.66
C SER A 129 -17.76 12.98 -1.83
N PHE A 130 -18.86 12.92 -2.57
CA PHE A 130 -18.96 12.08 -3.76
C PHE A 130 -17.86 12.36 -4.78
N ASP A 131 -17.49 13.64 -4.97
CA ASP A 131 -16.41 14.04 -5.88
C ASP A 131 -15.06 13.45 -5.49
N LEU A 132 -14.75 13.38 -4.19
CA LEU A 132 -13.51 12.79 -3.69
C LEU A 132 -13.46 11.28 -3.91
N ILE A 133 -14.60 10.60 -3.75
CA ILE A 133 -14.71 9.17 -4.06
C ILE A 133 -14.49 8.93 -5.56
N LEU A 134 -15.07 9.76 -6.43
CA LEU A 134 -14.87 9.66 -7.87
C LEU A 134 -13.41 9.93 -8.27
N GLN A 135 -12.77 10.91 -7.65
CA GLN A 135 -11.34 11.17 -7.86
C GLN A 135 -10.48 9.99 -7.42
N LEU A 136 -10.78 9.36 -6.27
CA LEU A 136 -10.10 8.15 -5.82
C LEU A 136 -10.22 7.02 -6.84
N ILE A 137 -11.43 6.71 -7.28
CA ILE A 137 -11.67 5.66 -8.28
C ILE A 137 -10.92 5.98 -9.58
N THR A 138 -10.92 7.25 -9.98
CA THR A 138 -10.24 7.73 -11.20
C THR A 138 -8.73 7.52 -11.11
N GLU A 139 -8.09 7.94 -10.03
CA GLU A 139 -6.63 7.82 -9.87
C GLU A 139 -6.18 6.37 -9.73
N VAL A 140 -6.96 5.53 -9.01
CA VAL A 140 -6.71 4.08 -8.94
C VAL A 140 -6.83 3.45 -10.33
N THR A 141 -7.86 3.80 -11.10
CA THR A 141 -8.06 3.28 -12.46
C THR A 141 -6.92 3.69 -13.40
N LYS A 142 -6.49 4.95 -13.35
CA LYS A 142 -5.34 5.43 -14.14
C LYS A 142 -4.05 4.68 -13.79
N SER A 143 -3.79 4.49 -12.50
CA SER A 143 -2.62 3.73 -12.02
C SER A 143 -2.64 2.29 -12.55
N GLN A 144 -3.79 1.63 -12.47
CA GLN A 144 -3.99 0.26 -12.93
C GLN A 144 -3.84 0.13 -14.45
N GLN A 145 -4.36 1.07 -15.25
CA GLN A 145 -4.18 1.06 -16.70
C GLN A 145 -2.72 1.16 -17.13
N TYR A 146 -1.91 1.94 -16.40
CA TYR A 146 -0.49 2.10 -16.69
C TYR A 146 0.34 0.88 -16.27
N LEU A 147 -0.02 0.25 -15.14
CA LEU A 147 0.74 -0.83 -14.52
C LEU A 147 0.22 -2.25 -14.83
N GLY A 148 -0.71 -2.40 -15.78
CA GLY A 148 -1.13 -3.73 -16.27
C GLY A 148 -2.33 -4.36 -15.57
N ASN A 149 -3.13 -3.59 -14.83
CA ASN A 149 -4.31 -4.02 -14.08
C ASN A 149 -4.02 -5.14 -13.05
N ASP A 150 -2.88 -5.12 -12.36
CA ASP A 150 -2.51 -6.09 -11.33
C ASP A 150 -3.25 -5.89 -9.99
N ILE A 151 -2.88 -6.62 -8.92
CA ILE A 151 -3.61 -6.55 -7.65
C ILE A 151 -3.46 -5.15 -7.02
N VAL A 152 -4.55 -4.64 -6.45
CA VAL A 152 -4.57 -3.37 -5.71
C VAL A 152 -4.57 -3.65 -4.21
N ALA A 153 -3.58 -3.15 -3.47
CA ALA A 153 -3.63 -3.17 -2.02
C ALA A 153 -4.37 -1.93 -1.50
N VAL A 154 -5.29 -2.12 -0.57
CA VAL A 154 -6.02 -1.07 0.14
C VAL A 154 -5.61 -1.13 1.60
N VAL A 155 -5.01 -0.04 2.08
CA VAL A 155 -4.44 0.09 3.42
C VAL A 155 -5.23 1.15 4.19
N CYS A 156 -5.69 0.81 5.39
CA CYS A 156 -6.35 1.72 6.33
C CYS A 156 -5.79 1.57 7.75
#